data_AF-A0AAD8ERT9-F1
#
_entry.id   AF-A0AAD8ERT9-F1
#
_cell.length_a   1.000
_cell.length_b   1.000
_cell.length_c   1.000
_cell.angle_alpha   90.00
_cell.angle_beta   90.00
_cell.angle_gamma   90.00
#
_symmetry.space_group_name_H-M   'P 1'
#
loop_
_entity.id
_entity.type
_entity.pdbx_description
1 polymer ?
#
loop_
_entity_poly.entity_id
_entity_poly.type
_entity_poly.pdbx_seq_one_letter_code
_entity_poly.pdbx_strand_id
1 'polypeptide(L)'
;MMSNPCQNQGFVLEGYPKTTKQAKALFGTAADVEEEAVEEEEEGLSYNKKTMPEYVISLNAPDDVLYSRIMDLPEKEIQGTNYTEENMIRRVTKFRESNTDDETVLNYFDELEVHPFLINVADDEYSLMEYTFKIIINKIGAPRNYGDEGEDEYSKRARLIEEEKARVEEERRKEAEKKAYKEQESKMEEWANLLDSLKQEEEQLFAIQGIPVRHYLMRYILPTLTRGLLEVARVRPDDPVNYLAEYLFHENPEGKMLQPEYTEAAEELVNASQQFQDSLIKFEACFNTEHDFYSSRNQNIDSSQISDKPQDLSQESGNLQPQQLFSVQDEESRKQDCFSEGFDEEAE
;
A
#
# COMPACT_ATOMS: atom_id res chain seq x y z
N MET A 1 -42.43 -22.74 17.83
CA MET A 1 -42.71 -24.08 17.26
C MET A 1 -43.08 -24.03 15.77
N MET A 2 -43.91 -23.09 15.31
CA MET A 2 -44.27 -23.03 13.87
C MET A 2 -43.26 -22.31 12.95
N SER A 3 -42.12 -21.84 13.48
CA SER A 3 -41.09 -21.16 12.69
C SER A 3 -40.24 -22.16 11.90
N ASN A 4 -39.68 -21.72 10.78
CA ASN A 4 -38.83 -22.56 9.91
C ASN A 4 -37.66 -23.22 10.68
N PRO A 5 -36.95 -22.54 11.60
CA PRO A 5 -35.90 -23.20 12.38
C PRO A 5 -36.42 -24.37 13.21
N CYS A 6 -37.55 -24.22 13.91
CA CYS A 6 -38.12 -25.29 14.73
C CYS A 6 -38.62 -26.48 13.89
N GLN A 7 -39.16 -26.22 12.71
CA GLN A 7 -39.66 -27.28 11.81
C GLN A 7 -38.51 -28.05 11.14
N ASN A 8 -37.39 -27.38 10.85
CA ASN A 8 -36.27 -27.98 10.13
C ASN A 8 -35.20 -28.59 11.07
N GLN A 9 -35.00 -28.02 12.27
CA GLN A 9 -33.96 -28.42 13.21
C GLN A 9 -34.52 -29.13 14.46
N GLY A 10 -35.84 -29.13 14.65
CA GLY A 10 -36.48 -29.60 15.87
C GLY A 10 -36.51 -28.55 16.98
N PHE A 11 -37.07 -28.92 18.12
CA PHE A 11 -37.16 -28.07 19.30
C PHE A 11 -37.19 -28.93 20.57
N VAL A 12 -36.76 -28.35 21.69
CA VAL A 12 -36.87 -28.94 23.03
C VAL A 12 -37.76 -28.02 23.86
N LEU A 13 -38.78 -28.59 24.50
CA LEU A 13 -39.64 -27.86 25.43
C LEU A 13 -39.33 -28.30 26.85
N GLU A 14 -39.03 -27.32 27.71
CA GLU A 14 -38.79 -27.52 29.13
C GLU A 14 -39.75 -26.64 29.95
N GLY A 15 -40.30 -27.20 31.04
CA GLY A 15 -41.08 -26.44 32.01
C GLY A 15 -42.52 -26.10 31.59
N TYR A 16 -42.96 -26.48 30.39
CA TYR A 16 -44.34 -26.35 29.89
C TYR A 16 -44.61 -27.43 28.83
N PRO A 17 -45.80 -28.05 28.77
CA PRO A 17 -47.00 -27.86 29.59
C PRO A 17 -46.94 -28.50 30.99
N LYS A 18 -47.70 -27.95 31.95
CA LYS A 18 -47.77 -28.48 33.33
C LYS A 18 -49.09 -29.16 33.69
N THR A 19 -50.13 -28.93 32.90
CA THR A 19 -51.45 -29.55 33.08
C THR A 19 -51.97 -30.12 31.76
N THR A 20 -52.87 -31.08 31.84
CA THR A 20 -53.50 -31.69 30.65
C THR A 20 -54.21 -30.65 29.80
N LYS A 21 -54.90 -29.67 30.42
CA LYS A 21 -55.52 -28.53 29.70
C LYS A 21 -54.51 -27.72 28.90
N GLN A 22 -53.32 -27.47 29.45
CA GLN A 22 -52.25 -26.75 28.74
C GLN A 22 -51.66 -27.56 27.59
N ALA A 23 -51.51 -28.88 27.77
CA ALA A 23 -51.04 -29.77 26.73
C ALA A 23 -52.04 -29.83 25.55
N LYS A 24 -53.34 -29.97 25.86
CA LYS A 24 -54.43 -29.90 24.86
C LYS A 24 -54.42 -28.57 24.10
N ALA A 25 -54.28 -27.44 24.79
CA ALA A 25 -54.20 -26.14 24.14
C ALA A 25 -52.95 -25.97 23.23
N LEU A 26 -51.86 -26.69 23.50
CA LEU A 26 -50.61 -26.56 22.77
C LEU A 26 -50.49 -27.53 21.58
N PHE A 27 -50.99 -28.76 21.75
CA PHE A 27 -50.81 -29.86 20.80
C PHE A 27 -52.14 -30.34 20.17
N GLY A 28 -53.28 -30.00 20.76
CA GLY A 28 -54.60 -30.28 20.20
C GLY A 28 -54.88 -29.49 18.92
N THR A 29 -55.96 -29.84 18.24
CA THR A 29 -56.45 -29.11 17.07
C THR A 29 -57.42 -28.01 17.49
N ALA A 30 -57.75 -27.10 16.57
CA ALA A 30 -58.70 -26.01 16.84
C ALA A 30 -60.12 -26.52 17.18
N ALA A 31 -60.47 -27.77 16.83
CA ALA A 31 -61.74 -28.39 17.18
C ALA A 31 -61.80 -28.78 18.67
N ASP A 32 -60.69 -29.20 19.26
CA ASP A 32 -60.62 -29.68 20.65
C ASP A 32 -60.71 -28.55 21.70
N VAL A 33 -60.61 -27.28 21.27
CA VAL A 33 -60.63 -26.11 22.17
C VAL A 33 -62.05 -25.57 22.37
N GLU A 34 -63.00 -25.91 21.49
CA GLU A 34 -64.39 -25.43 21.56
C GLU A 34 -65.34 -26.40 22.29
N GLU A 35 -64.95 -27.65 22.51
CA GLU A 35 -65.80 -28.71 23.10
C GLU A 35 -65.62 -28.89 24.63
N GLU A 36 -65.63 -27.82 25.43
CA GLU A 36 -65.83 -27.95 26.89
C GLU A 36 -67.30 -28.27 27.27
N ALA A 37 -68.16 -28.69 26.32
CA ALA A 37 -69.58 -28.87 26.60
C ALA A 37 -70.33 -29.96 25.82
N VAL A 38 -69.77 -31.14 25.54
CA VAL A 38 -70.58 -32.38 25.38
C VAL A 38 -69.75 -33.59 25.83
N GLU A 39 -70.34 -34.42 26.70
CA GLU A 39 -69.80 -35.72 27.12
C GLU A 39 -69.92 -36.77 26.00
N GLU A 40 -68.95 -37.69 25.99
CA GLU A 40 -68.98 -39.03 25.37
C GLU A 40 -69.20 -39.11 23.84
N GLU A 41 -68.11 -39.22 23.09
CA GLU A 41 -68.02 -40.13 21.93
C GLU A 41 -66.55 -40.44 21.60
N GLU A 42 -66.23 -41.73 21.42
CA GLU A 42 -64.91 -42.25 21.02
C GLU A 42 -64.56 -41.85 19.57
N GLU A 43 -64.29 -40.57 19.34
CA GLU A 43 -63.64 -40.12 18.10
C GLU A 43 -62.16 -39.86 18.39
N GLY A 44 -61.29 -40.58 17.68
CA GLY A 44 -59.85 -40.60 17.93
C GLY A 44 -59.27 -39.21 18.10
N LEU A 45 -58.60 -38.99 19.23
CA LEU A 45 -57.99 -37.72 19.61
C LEU A 45 -57.14 -37.15 18.48
N SER A 46 -57.60 -36.04 17.90
CA SER A 46 -56.90 -35.37 16.82
C SER A 46 -55.83 -34.42 17.38
N TYR A 47 -54.65 -34.38 16.78
CA TYR A 47 -53.57 -33.51 17.25
C TYR A 47 -52.78 -32.88 16.10
N ASN A 48 -52.08 -31.79 16.41
CA ASN A 48 -51.27 -31.07 15.45
C ASN A 48 -49.94 -31.79 15.19
N LYS A 49 -49.90 -32.57 14.10
CA LYS A 49 -48.71 -33.32 13.67
C LYS A 49 -47.44 -32.48 13.49
N LYS A 50 -47.54 -31.15 13.31
CA LYS A 50 -46.37 -30.27 13.15
C LYS A 50 -45.74 -29.86 14.47
N THR A 51 -46.51 -29.83 15.55
CA THR A 51 -46.03 -29.42 16.88
C THR A 51 -45.95 -30.58 17.86
N MET A 52 -46.52 -31.73 17.54
CA MET A 52 -46.44 -32.93 18.37
C MET A 52 -44.97 -33.37 18.56
N PRO A 53 -44.50 -33.58 19.80
CA PRO A 53 -43.15 -34.09 20.04
C PRO A 53 -42.99 -35.55 19.61
N GLU A 54 -41.82 -35.90 19.05
CA GLU A 54 -41.44 -37.30 18.73
C GLU A 54 -41.10 -38.08 20.01
N TYR A 55 -40.54 -37.41 21.01
CA TYR A 55 -40.15 -38.01 22.29
C TYR A 55 -40.66 -37.17 23.46
N VAL A 56 -41.29 -37.83 24.43
CA VAL A 56 -41.65 -37.26 25.74
C VAL A 56 -40.79 -37.96 26.78
N ILE A 57 -39.95 -37.20 27.48
CA ILE A 57 -39.02 -37.74 28.49
C ILE A 57 -39.43 -37.19 29.85
N SER A 58 -39.70 -38.08 30.79
CA SER A 58 -40.06 -37.74 32.17
C SER A 58 -38.96 -38.20 33.12
N LEU A 59 -38.35 -37.24 33.81
CA LEU A 59 -37.28 -37.47 34.78
C LEU A 59 -37.89 -37.54 36.18
N ASN A 60 -37.81 -38.69 36.82
CA ASN A 60 -38.31 -38.90 38.18
C ASN A 60 -37.14 -39.00 39.17
N ALA A 61 -37.33 -38.44 40.36
CA ALA A 61 -36.41 -38.55 41.48
C ALA A 61 -37.20 -38.42 42.80
N PRO A 62 -36.75 -39.05 43.89
CA PRO A 62 -37.32 -38.82 45.22
C PRO A 62 -36.98 -37.41 45.70
N ASP A 63 -37.85 -36.86 46.55
CA ASP A 63 -37.76 -35.47 46.99
C ASP A 63 -36.44 -35.18 47.73
N ASP A 64 -35.95 -36.14 48.52
CA ASP A 64 -34.68 -36.02 49.25
C ASP A 64 -33.48 -35.76 48.32
N VAL A 65 -33.45 -36.42 47.15
CA VAL A 65 -32.38 -36.25 46.14
C VAL A 65 -32.50 -34.90 45.45
N LEU A 66 -33.73 -34.40 45.26
CA LEU A 66 -33.96 -33.08 44.69
C LEU A 66 -33.50 -31.97 45.65
N TYR A 67 -33.77 -32.12 46.94
CA TYR A 67 -33.32 -31.18 47.96
C TYR A 67 -31.81 -31.22 48.15
N SER A 68 -31.20 -32.40 48.23
CA SER A 68 -29.75 -32.54 48.41
C SER A 68 -28.97 -31.87 47.28
N ARG A 69 -29.39 -32.07 46.03
CA ARG A 69 -28.75 -31.44 44.86
C ARG A 69 -28.76 -29.93 44.90
N ILE A 70 -29.81 -29.32 45.46
CA ILE A 70 -29.88 -27.86 45.58
C ILE A 70 -29.01 -27.36 46.73
N MET A 71 -28.91 -28.12 47.82
CA MET A 71 -27.99 -27.81 48.93
C MET A 71 -26.52 -27.87 48.50
N ASP A 72 -26.19 -28.73 47.54
CA ASP A 72 -24.82 -28.85 47.00
C ASP A 72 -24.45 -27.71 46.03
N LEU A 73 -25.41 -26.90 45.57
CA LEU A 73 -25.15 -25.78 44.66
C LEU A 73 -24.56 -24.55 45.40
N PRO A 74 -23.63 -23.81 44.77
CA PRO A 74 -23.07 -22.62 45.38
C PRO A 74 -24.11 -21.49 45.47
N GLU A 75 -24.14 -20.77 46.60
CA GLU A 75 -25.12 -19.69 46.86
C GLU A 75 -25.16 -18.61 45.75
N LYS A 76 -24.03 -18.37 45.09
CA LYS A 76 -23.92 -17.42 43.96
C LYS A 76 -24.87 -17.77 42.80
N GLU A 77 -25.17 -19.05 42.59
CA GLU A 77 -26.07 -19.53 41.53
C GLU A 77 -27.54 -19.59 41.98
N ILE A 78 -27.77 -19.62 43.30
CA ILE A 78 -29.10 -19.69 43.90
C ILE A 78 -29.71 -18.29 44.07
N GLN A 79 -28.90 -17.29 44.38
CA GLN A 79 -29.37 -15.91 44.62
C GLN A 79 -30.07 -15.32 43.38
N GLY A 80 -31.35 -14.98 43.53
CA GLY A 80 -32.18 -14.39 42.48
C GLY A 80 -32.84 -15.41 41.54
N THR A 81 -32.65 -16.71 41.75
CA THR A 81 -33.32 -17.76 40.97
C THR A 81 -34.49 -18.39 41.73
N ASN A 82 -35.24 -19.26 41.04
CA ASN A 82 -36.33 -20.04 41.64
C ASN A 82 -35.84 -21.27 42.42
N TYR A 83 -34.52 -21.41 42.64
CA TYR A 83 -33.89 -22.52 43.35
C TYR A 83 -33.63 -22.22 44.82
N THR A 84 -34.18 -21.13 45.36
CA THR A 84 -34.19 -20.92 46.82
C THR A 84 -34.98 -22.04 47.50
N GLU A 85 -34.56 -22.42 48.71
CA GLU A 85 -35.13 -23.55 49.47
C GLU A 85 -36.67 -23.48 49.57
N GLU A 86 -37.21 -22.32 49.98
CA GLU A 86 -38.66 -22.10 50.08
C GLU A 86 -39.39 -22.26 48.74
N ASN A 87 -38.78 -21.77 47.65
CA ASN A 87 -39.38 -21.87 46.32
C ASN A 87 -39.34 -23.30 45.78
N MET A 88 -38.25 -24.03 46.05
CA MET A 88 -38.13 -25.42 45.64
C MET A 88 -39.16 -26.29 46.34
N ILE A 89 -39.25 -26.22 47.67
CA ILE A 89 -40.22 -26.98 48.46
C ILE A 89 -41.64 -26.70 47.93
N ARG A 90 -42.00 -25.42 47.80
CA ARG A 90 -43.30 -25.02 47.25
C ARG A 90 -43.56 -25.60 45.85
N ARG A 91 -42.55 -25.63 44.96
CA ARG A 91 -42.68 -26.16 43.60
C ARG A 91 -42.80 -27.67 43.57
N VAL A 92 -42.01 -28.38 44.38
CA VAL A 92 -42.08 -29.84 44.50
C VAL A 92 -43.43 -30.26 45.05
N THR A 93 -43.88 -29.65 46.16
CA THR A 93 -45.22 -29.90 46.72
C THR A 93 -46.30 -29.66 45.68
N LYS A 94 -46.28 -28.50 45.02
CA LYS A 94 -47.27 -28.18 43.98
C LYS A 94 -47.24 -29.17 42.81
N PHE A 95 -46.05 -29.64 42.41
CA PHE A 95 -45.91 -30.64 41.36
C PHE A 95 -46.49 -32.00 41.77
N ARG A 96 -46.23 -32.46 43.00
CA ARG A 96 -46.77 -33.72 43.53
C ARG A 96 -48.29 -33.66 43.73
N GLU A 97 -48.82 -32.51 44.13
CA GLU A 97 -50.28 -32.28 44.23
C GLU A 97 -50.96 -32.26 42.86
N SER A 98 -50.32 -31.67 41.85
CA SER A 98 -50.90 -31.54 40.51
C SER A 98 -50.66 -32.74 39.60
N ASN A 99 -49.76 -33.65 39.97
CA ASN A 99 -49.46 -34.87 39.22
C ASN A 99 -49.75 -36.07 40.13
N THR A 100 -51.01 -36.50 40.11
CA THR A 100 -51.48 -37.72 40.77
C THR A 100 -51.54 -38.86 39.76
N ASP A 101 -51.56 -40.11 40.21
CA ASP A 101 -51.57 -41.28 39.32
C ASP A 101 -52.72 -41.24 38.29
N ASP A 102 -53.85 -40.62 38.66
CA ASP A 102 -55.05 -40.50 37.82
C ASP A 102 -54.98 -39.30 36.85
N GLU A 103 -54.39 -38.18 37.25
CA GLU A 103 -54.30 -36.94 36.46
C GLU A 103 -52.85 -36.50 36.28
N THR A 104 -52.19 -37.00 35.23
CA THR A 104 -50.88 -36.50 34.79
C THR A 104 -50.91 -35.98 33.35
N VAL A 105 -50.01 -35.04 33.04
CA VAL A 105 -49.77 -34.61 31.66
C VAL A 105 -49.28 -35.76 30.78
N LEU A 106 -48.64 -36.77 31.40
CA LEU A 106 -48.10 -37.94 30.69
C LEU A 106 -49.22 -38.81 30.13
N ASN A 107 -50.34 -38.95 30.86
CA ASN A 107 -51.51 -39.71 30.41
C ASN A 107 -52.06 -39.16 29.07
N TYR A 108 -52.09 -37.84 28.90
CA TYR A 108 -52.50 -37.21 27.64
C TYR A 108 -51.64 -37.62 26.44
N PHE A 109 -50.32 -37.77 26.62
CA PHE A 109 -49.44 -38.21 25.54
C PHE A 109 -49.57 -39.72 25.27
N ASP A 110 -49.80 -40.51 26.33
CA ASP A 110 -50.00 -41.96 26.22
C ASP A 110 -51.30 -42.30 25.45
N GLU A 111 -52.38 -41.57 25.72
CA GLU A 111 -53.64 -41.63 24.95
C GLU A 111 -53.46 -41.31 23.46
N LEU A 112 -52.45 -40.51 23.12
CA LEU A 112 -52.09 -40.12 21.75
C LEU A 112 -51.07 -41.05 21.09
N GLU A 113 -50.82 -42.22 21.69
CA GLU A 113 -49.81 -43.21 21.28
C GLU A 113 -48.36 -42.68 21.31
N VAL A 114 -48.12 -41.57 22.02
CA VAL A 114 -46.78 -41.02 22.27
C VAL A 114 -46.33 -41.44 23.66
N HIS A 115 -45.80 -42.66 23.77
CA HIS A 115 -45.42 -43.25 25.05
C HIS A 115 -44.32 -42.45 25.78
N PRO A 116 -44.60 -41.90 26.98
CA PRO A 116 -43.61 -41.19 27.77
C PRO A 116 -42.49 -42.11 28.25
N PHE A 117 -41.25 -41.67 28.11
CA PHE A 117 -40.07 -42.38 28.57
C PHE A 117 -39.69 -41.92 29.98
N LEU A 118 -39.98 -42.77 30.97
CA LEU A 118 -39.71 -42.53 32.39
C LEU A 118 -38.27 -42.94 32.74
N ILE A 119 -37.49 -42.00 33.27
CA ILE A 119 -36.11 -42.23 33.71
C ILE A 119 -35.99 -41.85 35.18
N ASN A 120 -35.56 -42.80 36.01
CA ASN A 120 -35.19 -42.50 37.38
C ASN A 120 -33.78 -41.91 37.42
N VAL A 121 -33.70 -40.68 37.89
CA VAL A 121 -32.48 -39.88 37.96
C VAL A 121 -31.70 -40.14 39.26
N ALA A 122 -32.33 -40.78 40.25
CA ALA A 122 -31.69 -41.13 41.51
C ALA A 122 -30.61 -42.21 41.36
N ASP A 123 -30.73 -43.04 40.31
CA ASP A 123 -29.83 -44.16 40.07
C ASP A 123 -28.51 -43.73 39.37
N ASP A 124 -28.38 -42.45 39.01
CA ASP A 124 -27.20 -41.90 38.34
C ASP A 124 -26.22 -41.29 39.34
N GLU A 125 -25.14 -42.02 39.62
CA GLU A 125 -24.09 -41.64 40.57
C GLU A 125 -23.04 -40.66 39.96
N TYR A 126 -23.12 -40.35 38.66
CA TYR A 126 -22.13 -39.50 38.00
C TYR A 126 -22.45 -38.01 38.16
N SER A 127 -21.43 -37.20 38.45
CA SER A 127 -21.55 -35.76 38.77
C SER A 127 -22.24 -34.90 37.69
N LEU A 128 -22.35 -35.38 36.46
CA LEU A 128 -22.98 -34.69 35.33
C LEU A 128 -24.16 -35.47 34.73
N MET A 129 -24.68 -36.48 35.44
CA MET A 129 -25.74 -37.36 34.97
C MET A 129 -25.45 -38.02 33.60
N GLU A 130 -24.19 -38.38 33.36
CA GLU A 130 -23.71 -38.90 32.08
C GLU A 130 -24.47 -40.16 31.65
N TYR A 131 -24.84 -41.01 32.61
CA TYR A 131 -25.59 -42.22 32.34
C TYR A 131 -27.01 -41.91 31.84
N THR A 132 -27.69 -40.97 32.49
CA THR A 132 -29.00 -40.46 32.06
C THR A 132 -28.92 -39.88 30.65
N PHE A 133 -27.92 -39.04 30.37
CA PHE A 133 -27.70 -38.47 29.04
C PHE A 133 -27.48 -39.56 27.99
N LYS A 134 -26.67 -40.57 28.29
CA LYS A 134 -26.40 -41.67 27.38
C LYS A 134 -27.65 -42.47 27.04
N ILE A 135 -28.52 -42.74 28.02
CA ILE A 135 -29.81 -43.40 27.77
C ILE A 135 -30.66 -42.55 26.81
N ILE A 136 -30.76 -41.24 27.06
CA ILE A 136 -31.54 -40.32 26.23
C ILE A 136 -30.99 -40.24 24.80
N ILE A 137 -29.67 -40.07 24.65
CA ILE A 137 -29.01 -40.00 23.34
C ILE A 137 -29.22 -41.30 22.55
N ASN A 138 -29.09 -42.47 23.20
CA ASN A 138 -29.35 -43.75 22.57
C ASN A 138 -30.81 -43.90 22.11
N LYS A 139 -31.76 -43.30 22.84
CA LYS A 139 -33.18 -43.33 22.51
C LYS A 139 -33.53 -42.41 21.34
N ILE A 140 -32.94 -41.22 21.28
CA ILE A 140 -33.16 -40.23 20.21
C ILE A 140 -32.41 -40.63 18.93
N GLY A 141 -31.21 -41.20 19.07
CA GLY A 141 -30.34 -41.63 17.97
C GLY A 141 -29.29 -40.60 17.57
N ALA A 142 -28.57 -40.91 16.48
CA ALA A 142 -27.50 -40.03 15.96
C ALA A 142 -28.06 -38.70 15.43
N PRO A 143 -27.29 -37.60 15.49
CA PRO A 143 -27.70 -36.31 14.94
C PRO A 143 -28.10 -36.45 13.48
N ARG A 144 -29.34 -36.07 13.18
CA ARG A 144 -29.88 -36.05 11.82
C ARG A 144 -29.40 -34.78 11.11
N ASN A 145 -28.09 -34.69 10.85
CA ASN A 145 -27.56 -33.62 10.01
C ASN A 145 -27.91 -33.91 8.54
N TYR A 146 -28.41 -32.90 7.84
CA TYR A 146 -28.50 -32.94 6.39
C TYR A 146 -27.08 -33.18 5.85
N GLY A 147 -26.91 -34.27 5.09
CA GLY A 147 -25.63 -34.92 4.85
C GLY A 147 -24.55 -34.04 4.21
N ASP A 148 -23.32 -34.28 4.64
CA ASP A 148 -22.05 -33.78 4.06
C ASP A 148 -21.66 -34.58 2.78
N GLU A 149 -22.63 -35.26 2.16
CA GLU A 149 -22.39 -36.11 0.98
C GLU A 149 -22.42 -35.27 -0.30
N GLY A 150 -21.34 -34.52 -0.48
CA GLY A 150 -20.98 -33.83 -1.69
C GLY A 150 -20.62 -32.39 -1.38
N GLU A 151 -19.36 -32.00 -1.60
CA GLU A 151 -19.03 -30.61 -1.93
C GLU A 151 -20.12 -30.10 -2.88
N ASP A 152 -20.96 -29.19 -2.39
CA ASP A 152 -22.04 -28.60 -3.18
C ASP A 152 -21.45 -28.16 -4.53
N GLU A 153 -22.13 -28.43 -5.64
CA GLU A 153 -21.64 -28.05 -6.99
C GLU A 153 -21.23 -26.57 -7.06
N TYR A 154 -21.83 -25.73 -6.22
CA TYR A 154 -21.45 -24.34 -5.98
C TYR A 154 -20.00 -24.16 -5.52
N SER A 155 -19.53 -24.96 -4.55
CA SER A 155 -18.15 -24.93 -4.04
C SER A 155 -17.14 -25.39 -5.09
N LYS A 156 -17.47 -26.44 -5.87
CA LYS A 156 -16.63 -26.89 -7.00
C LYS A 156 -16.56 -25.83 -8.09
N ARG A 157 -17.70 -25.24 -8.44
CA ARG A 157 -17.76 -24.17 -9.45
C ARG A 157 -17.03 -22.92 -8.99
N ALA A 158 -17.08 -22.58 -7.70
CA ALA A 158 -16.32 -21.48 -7.12
C ALA A 158 -14.81 -21.70 -7.23
N ARG A 159 -14.31 -22.91 -6.90
CA ARG A 159 -12.89 -23.27 -7.08
C ARG A 159 -12.43 -23.15 -8.54
N LEU A 160 -13.21 -23.67 -9.48
CA LEU A 160 -12.86 -23.60 -10.91
C LEU A 160 -12.83 -22.16 -11.43
N ILE A 161 -13.76 -21.30 -11.00
CA ILE A 161 -13.76 -19.88 -11.34
C ILE A 161 -12.53 -19.17 -10.77
N GLU A 162 -12.16 -19.49 -9.53
CA GLU A 162 -11.00 -18.88 -8.88
C GLU A 162 -9.68 -19.31 -9.53
N GLU A 163 -9.54 -20.59 -9.87
CA GLU A 163 -8.37 -21.12 -10.58
C GLU A 163 -8.23 -20.50 -11.99
N GLU A 164 -9.33 -20.34 -12.72
CA GLU A 164 -9.32 -19.68 -14.03
C GLU A 164 -8.93 -18.20 -13.93
N LYS A 165 -9.45 -17.48 -12.93
CA LYS A 165 -9.05 -16.08 -12.66
C LYS A 165 -7.56 -15.98 -12.32
N ALA A 166 -7.05 -16.88 -11.49
CA ALA A 166 -5.63 -16.92 -11.14
C ALA A 166 -4.76 -17.16 -12.37
N ARG A 167 -5.16 -18.08 -13.28
CA ARG A 167 -4.45 -18.34 -14.54
C ARG A 167 -4.42 -17.12 -15.45
N VAL A 168 -5.57 -16.45 -15.61
CA VAL A 168 -5.70 -15.24 -16.45
C VAL A 168 -4.85 -14.10 -15.88
N GLU A 169 -4.84 -13.89 -14.57
CA GLU A 169 -4.04 -12.83 -13.95
C GLU A 169 -2.53 -13.11 -14.04
N GLU A 170 -2.11 -14.36 -13.90
CA GLU A 170 -0.71 -14.75 -14.08
C GLU A 170 -0.24 -14.54 -15.53
N GLU A 171 -1.08 -14.90 -16.51
CA GLU A 171 -0.79 -14.66 -17.93
C GLU A 171 -0.69 -13.17 -18.25
N ARG A 172 -1.62 -12.36 -17.72
CA ARG A 172 -1.60 -10.89 -17.83
C ARG A 172 -0.34 -10.29 -17.20
N ARG A 173 0.09 -10.80 -16.04
CA ARG A 173 1.33 -10.37 -15.38
C ARG A 173 2.56 -10.70 -16.22
N LYS A 174 2.65 -11.92 -16.75
CA LYS A 174 3.75 -12.34 -17.64
C LYS A 174 3.79 -11.51 -18.92
N GLU A 175 2.63 -11.16 -19.50
CA GLU A 175 2.58 -10.30 -20.68
C GLU A 175 3.00 -8.86 -20.37
N ALA A 176 2.57 -8.31 -19.24
CA ALA A 176 3.01 -6.99 -18.77
C ALA A 176 4.52 -6.95 -18.50
N GLU A 177 5.08 -7.97 -17.85
CA GLU A 177 6.53 -8.12 -17.62
C GLU A 177 7.30 -8.18 -18.95
N LYS A 178 6.85 -9.00 -19.91
CA LYS A 178 7.47 -9.08 -21.24
C LYS A 178 7.40 -7.76 -21.99
N LYS A 179 6.30 -7.02 -21.86
CA LYS A 179 6.13 -5.71 -22.51
C LYS A 179 7.06 -4.68 -21.87
N ALA A 180 7.14 -4.64 -20.54
CA ALA A 180 8.04 -3.75 -19.82
C ALA A 180 9.51 -4.04 -20.14
N TYR A 181 9.89 -5.32 -20.23
CA TYR A 181 11.23 -5.75 -20.63
C TYR A 181 11.59 -5.23 -22.02
N LYS A 182 10.71 -5.43 -23.02
CA LYS A 182 10.93 -4.94 -24.39
C LYS A 182 11.03 -3.42 -24.47
N GLU A 183 10.20 -2.71 -23.70
CA GLU A 183 10.25 -1.24 -23.65
C GLU A 183 11.57 -0.74 -23.04
N GLN A 184 12.04 -1.38 -21.97
CA GLN A 184 13.31 -1.06 -21.35
C GLN A 184 14.48 -1.34 -22.30
N GLU A 185 14.43 -2.46 -23.04
CA GLU A 185 15.43 -2.82 -24.05
C GLU A 185 15.49 -1.78 -25.18
N SER A 186 14.33 -1.41 -25.74
CA SER A 186 14.24 -0.34 -26.77
C SER A 186 14.80 0.98 -26.29
N LYS A 187 14.45 1.40 -25.06
CA LYS A 187 14.97 2.65 -24.46
C LYS A 187 16.47 2.59 -24.24
N MET A 188 16.99 1.45 -23.81
CA MET A 188 18.42 1.26 -23.60
C MET A 188 19.18 1.28 -24.93
N GLU A 189 18.64 0.68 -25.99
CA GLU A 189 19.21 0.78 -27.34
C GLU A 189 19.20 2.22 -27.87
N GLU A 190 18.09 2.94 -27.71
CA GLU A 190 17.98 4.36 -28.07
C GLU A 190 19.01 5.21 -27.32
N TRP A 191 19.16 5.00 -26.02
CA TRP A 191 20.15 5.71 -25.20
C TRP A 191 21.59 5.35 -25.57
N ALA A 192 21.86 4.07 -25.87
CA ALA A 192 23.19 3.62 -26.31
C ALA A 192 23.57 4.27 -27.65
N ASN A 193 22.64 4.34 -28.60
CA ASN A 193 22.85 4.98 -29.89
C ASN A 193 23.06 6.49 -29.75
N LEU A 194 22.28 7.15 -28.87
CA LEU A 194 22.45 8.57 -28.58
C LEU A 194 23.80 8.85 -27.93
N LEU A 195 24.22 8.03 -26.97
CA LEU A 195 25.51 8.15 -26.30
C LEU A 195 26.67 7.95 -27.28
N ASP A 196 26.59 6.97 -28.17
CA ASP A 196 27.60 6.75 -29.20
C ASP A 196 27.70 7.95 -30.16
N SER A 197 26.56 8.52 -30.55
CA SER A 197 26.51 9.73 -31.39
C SER A 197 27.17 10.93 -30.69
N LEU A 198 26.85 11.17 -29.42
CA LEU A 198 27.48 12.25 -28.62
C LEU A 198 28.99 12.03 -28.47
N LYS A 199 29.42 10.80 -28.23
CA LYS A 199 30.84 10.48 -28.14
C LYS A 199 31.57 10.76 -29.46
N GLN A 200 30.97 10.42 -30.59
CA GLN A 200 31.53 10.74 -31.91
C GLN A 200 31.63 12.26 -32.14
N GLU A 201 30.61 13.03 -31.73
CA GLU A 201 30.63 14.49 -31.80
C GLU A 201 31.72 15.09 -30.89
N GLU A 202 31.85 14.60 -29.65
CA GLU A 202 32.92 15.00 -28.73
C GLU A 202 34.31 14.72 -29.32
N GLU A 203 34.54 13.52 -29.85
CA GLU A 203 35.80 13.16 -30.49
C GLU A 203 36.13 14.08 -31.69
N GLN A 204 35.12 14.46 -32.49
CA GLN A 204 35.31 15.42 -33.58
C GLN A 204 35.68 16.81 -33.05
N LEU A 205 35.00 17.29 -32.01
CA LEU A 205 35.31 18.58 -31.38
C LEU A 205 36.72 18.58 -30.78
N PHE A 206 37.10 17.50 -30.08
CA PHE A 206 38.46 17.34 -29.57
C PHE A 206 39.51 17.32 -30.69
N ALA A 207 39.22 16.64 -31.80
CA ALA A 207 40.11 16.66 -32.95
C ALA A 207 40.29 18.07 -33.52
N ILE A 208 39.20 18.85 -33.64
CA ILE A 208 39.23 20.25 -34.11
C ILE A 208 40.03 21.13 -33.15
N GLN A 209 39.76 21.04 -31.84
CA GLN A 209 40.51 21.78 -30.82
C GLN A 209 42.00 21.41 -30.79
N GLY A 210 42.34 20.18 -31.18
CA GLY A 210 43.72 19.71 -31.33
C GLY A 210 44.44 20.26 -32.57
N ILE A 211 43.72 20.79 -33.59
CA ILE A 211 44.33 21.27 -34.84
C ILE A 211 45.34 22.39 -34.61
N PRO A 212 45.04 23.49 -33.87
CA PRO A 212 45.99 24.59 -33.68
C PRO A 212 47.28 24.14 -32.98
N VAL A 213 47.17 23.32 -31.94
CA VAL A 213 48.32 22.78 -31.20
C VAL A 213 49.15 21.87 -32.10
N ARG A 214 48.51 20.94 -32.83
CA ARG A 214 49.20 20.06 -33.78
C ARG A 214 49.89 20.85 -34.90
N HIS A 215 49.23 21.88 -35.44
CA HIS A 215 49.81 22.75 -36.46
C HIS A 215 51.04 23.48 -35.92
N TYR A 216 50.96 24.02 -34.70
CA TYR A 216 52.08 24.69 -34.05
C TYR A 216 53.26 23.74 -33.81
N LEU A 217 53.00 22.56 -33.24
CA LEU A 217 54.00 21.52 -33.03
C LEU A 217 54.68 21.14 -34.37
N MET A 218 53.89 20.92 -35.42
CA MET A 218 54.41 20.52 -36.74
C MET A 218 55.21 21.62 -37.44
N ARG A 219 54.82 22.88 -37.27
CA ARG A 219 55.41 24.00 -38.00
C ARG A 219 56.64 24.59 -37.32
N TYR A 220 56.63 24.68 -35.99
CA TYR A 220 57.64 25.43 -35.24
C TYR A 220 58.56 24.53 -34.41
N ILE A 221 58.01 23.53 -33.73
CA ILE A 221 58.78 22.72 -32.77
C ILE A 221 59.44 21.51 -33.46
N LEU A 222 58.69 20.74 -34.24
CA LEU A 222 59.18 19.51 -34.87
C LEU A 222 60.37 19.72 -35.82
N PRO A 223 60.42 20.75 -36.69
CA PRO A 223 61.55 20.93 -37.59
C PRO A 223 62.87 21.17 -36.86
N THR A 224 62.87 22.00 -35.81
CA THR A 224 64.05 22.32 -35.00
C THR A 224 64.45 21.13 -34.12
N LEU A 225 63.47 20.49 -33.47
CA LEU A 225 63.71 19.30 -32.66
C LEU A 225 64.26 18.12 -33.48
N THR A 226 63.74 17.90 -34.69
CA THR A 226 64.22 16.83 -35.57
C THR A 226 65.65 17.07 -36.03
N ARG A 227 66.02 18.32 -36.33
CA ARG A 227 67.41 18.69 -36.65
C ARG A 227 68.35 18.49 -35.46
N GLY A 228 67.92 18.90 -34.26
CA GLY A 228 68.68 18.69 -33.04
C GLY A 228 68.88 17.20 -32.72
N LEU A 229 67.81 16.39 -32.83
CA LEU A 229 67.88 14.94 -32.66
C LEU A 229 68.80 14.29 -33.70
N LEU A 230 68.80 14.79 -34.94
CA LEU A 230 69.69 14.30 -35.99
C LEU A 230 71.17 14.64 -35.69
N GLU A 231 71.44 15.83 -35.17
CA GLU A 231 72.80 16.24 -34.77
C GLU A 231 73.29 15.47 -33.54
N VAL A 232 72.44 15.23 -32.54
CA VAL A 232 72.74 14.34 -31.40
C VAL A 232 73.09 12.94 -31.89
N ALA A 233 72.32 12.40 -32.84
CA ALA A 233 72.58 11.08 -33.44
C ALA A 233 73.89 11.03 -34.22
N ARG A 234 74.34 12.16 -34.79
CA ARG A 234 75.62 12.28 -35.52
C ARG A 234 76.82 12.40 -34.60
N VAL A 235 76.75 13.30 -33.61
CA VAL A 235 77.87 13.64 -32.72
C VAL A 235 78.04 12.60 -31.60
N ARG A 236 76.96 11.92 -31.20
CA ARG A 236 76.93 10.94 -30.10
C ARG A 236 77.70 11.43 -28.85
N PRO A 237 77.26 12.54 -28.26
CA PRO A 237 77.83 13.02 -27.00
C PRO A 237 77.53 12.04 -25.86
N ASP A 238 78.34 12.09 -24.79
CA ASP A 238 78.17 11.24 -23.61
C ASP A 238 76.84 11.52 -22.88
N ASP A 239 76.33 12.76 -22.94
CA ASP A 239 74.98 13.14 -22.50
C ASP A 239 74.14 13.70 -23.67
N PRO A 240 73.29 12.89 -24.31
CA PRO A 240 72.47 13.31 -25.44
C PRO A 240 71.35 14.27 -25.06
N VAL A 241 70.90 14.26 -23.79
CA VAL A 241 69.80 15.12 -23.34
C VAL A 241 70.31 16.54 -23.11
N ASN A 242 71.44 16.67 -22.40
CA ASN A 242 72.02 17.98 -22.14
C ASN A 242 72.49 18.66 -23.44
N TYR A 243 73.13 17.90 -24.34
CA TYR A 243 73.56 18.42 -25.63
C TYR A 243 72.37 18.87 -26.52
N LEU A 244 71.26 18.12 -26.51
CA LEU A 244 70.05 18.54 -27.23
C LEU A 244 69.43 19.80 -26.63
N ALA A 245 69.40 19.92 -25.30
CA ALA A 245 68.89 21.11 -24.63
C ALA A 245 69.74 22.34 -24.98
N GLU A 246 71.07 22.24 -24.92
CA GLU A 246 71.99 23.30 -25.35
C GLU A 246 71.77 23.69 -26.81
N TYR A 247 71.61 22.70 -27.70
CA TYR A 247 71.31 22.94 -29.12
C TYR A 247 69.98 23.68 -29.31
N LEU A 248 68.93 23.30 -28.60
CA LEU A 248 67.63 23.94 -28.68
C LEU A 248 67.62 25.35 -28.09
N PHE A 249 68.39 25.62 -27.03
CA PHE A 249 68.56 26.97 -26.49
C PHE A 249 69.38 27.87 -27.42
N HIS A 250 70.35 27.31 -28.13
CA HIS A 250 71.12 28.06 -29.13
C HIS A 250 70.27 28.44 -30.35
N GLU A 251 69.40 27.53 -30.82
CA GLU A 251 68.49 27.79 -31.95
C GLU A 251 67.28 28.69 -31.57
N ASN A 252 67.05 28.92 -30.27
CA ASN A 252 65.98 29.79 -29.77
C ASN A 252 66.45 30.61 -28.54
N PRO A 253 67.27 31.65 -28.76
CA PRO A 253 67.92 32.41 -27.69
C PRO A 253 66.94 33.28 -26.86
N GLU A 254 65.76 33.61 -27.40
CA GLU A 254 64.75 34.41 -26.68
C GLU A 254 63.80 33.56 -25.81
N GLY A 255 63.76 32.24 -25.99
CA GLY A 255 62.87 31.34 -25.22
C GLY A 255 61.36 31.50 -25.50
N LYS A 256 60.96 32.48 -26.32
CA LYS A 256 59.55 32.80 -26.63
C LYS A 256 58.89 31.86 -27.64
N MET A 257 59.66 31.02 -28.33
CA MET A 257 59.17 30.03 -29.31
C MET A 257 58.29 28.91 -28.71
N LEU A 258 57.98 28.96 -27.40
CA LEU A 258 57.08 28.04 -26.71
C LEU A 258 55.81 28.73 -26.18
N GLN A 259 55.65 30.04 -26.43
CA GLN A 259 54.46 30.78 -26.06
C GLN A 259 53.47 30.79 -27.23
N PRO A 260 52.27 30.19 -27.09
CA PRO A 260 51.28 30.12 -28.17
C PRO A 260 50.70 31.49 -28.56
N GLU A 261 50.84 32.50 -27.70
CA GLU A 261 50.38 33.88 -27.90
C GLU A 261 51.42 34.77 -28.60
N TYR A 262 52.68 34.30 -28.70
CA TYR A 262 53.76 35.08 -29.25
C TYR A 262 53.84 34.90 -30.77
N THR A 263 53.39 35.91 -31.50
CA THR A 263 53.69 36.08 -32.93
C THR A 263 54.42 37.40 -33.10
N GLU A 264 55.46 37.46 -33.94
CA GLU A 264 56.21 38.70 -34.22
C GLU A 264 55.27 39.84 -34.63
N ALA A 265 54.22 39.52 -35.38
CA ALA A 265 53.16 40.45 -35.76
C ALA A 265 52.33 40.98 -34.58
N ALA A 266 52.09 40.16 -33.53
CA ALA A 266 51.41 40.62 -32.32
C ALA A 266 52.30 41.55 -31.49
N GLU A 267 53.61 41.27 -31.40
CA GLU A 267 54.56 42.15 -30.71
C GLU A 267 54.74 43.48 -31.47
N GLU A 268 54.76 43.44 -32.82
CA GLU A 268 54.73 44.63 -33.67
C GLU A 268 53.44 45.45 -33.46
N LEU A 269 52.27 44.81 -33.38
CA LEU A 269 50.99 45.48 -33.14
C LEU A 269 50.88 46.10 -31.75
N VAL A 270 51.41 45.42 -30.73
CA VAL A 270 51.47 45.95 -29.35
C VAL A 270 52.40 47.15 -29.31
N ASN A 271 53.59 47.05 -29.92
CA ASN A 271 54.54 48.16 -30.00
C ASN A 271 53.98 49.34 -30.81
N ALA A 272 53.30 49.10 -31.93
CA ALA A 272 52.66 50.13 -32.73
C ALA A 272 51.52 50.81 -31.96
N SER A 273 50.75 50.05 -31.19
CA SER A 273 49.67 50.57 -30.33
C SER A 273 50.22 51.43 -29.19
N GLN A 274 51.33 51.02 -28.57
CA GLN A 274 52.03 51.79 -27.54
C GLN A 274 52.56 53.11 -28.11
N GLN A 275 53.16 53.09 -29.30
CA GLN A 275 53.63 54.30 -29.99
C GLN A 275 52.48 55.25 -30.34
N PHE A 276 51.32 54.71 -30.75
CA PHE A 276 50.12 55.51 -31.00
C PHE A 276 49.58 56.16 -29.72
N GLN A 277 49.54 55.42 -28.60
CA GLN A 277 49.13 55.96 -27.30
C GLN A 277 50.09 57.07 -26.83
N ASP A 278 51.40 56.86 -26.95
CA ASP A 278 52.39 57.88 -26.60
C ASP A 278 52.28 59.14 -27.49
N SER A 279 51.91 58.96 -28.75
CA SER A 279 51.62 60.08 -29.66
C SER A 279 50.34 60.82 -29.30
N LEU A 280 49.29 60.10 -28.87
CA LEU A 280 48.04 60.71 -28.40
C LEU A 280 48.25 61.50 -27.11
N ILE A 281 49.01 60.96 -26.16
CA ILE A 281 49.37 61.64 -24.91
C ILE A 281 50.14 62.94 -25.21
N LYS A 282 51.07 62.91 -26.17
CA LYS A 282 51.78 64.13 -26.63
C LYS A 282 50.85 65.14 -27.31
N PHE A 283 49.89 64.67 -28.10
CA PHE A 283 48.91 65.53 -28.77
C PHE A 283 47.96 66.21 -27.78
N GLU A 284 47.50 65.48 -26.77
CA GLU A 284 46.62 65.96 -25.70
C GLU A 284 47.34 66.94 -24.77
N ALA A 285 48.64 66.73 -24.53
CA ALA A 285 49.50 67.69 -23.82
C ALA A 285 49.64 69.03 -24.58
N CYS A 286 49.65 69.01 -25.93
CA CYS A 286 49.65 70.24 -26.72
C CYS A 286 48.30 70.97 -26.67
N PHE A 287 47.17 70.25 -26.74
CA PHE A 287 45.83 70.84 -26.74
C PHE A 287 45.45 71.51 -25.39
N ASN A 288 45.92 70.95 -24.27
CA ASN A 288 45.63 71.51 -22.95
C ASN A 288 46.39 72.82 -22.67
N THR A 289 47.38 73.20 -23.49
CA THR A 289 48.05 74.51 -23.38
C THR A 289 47.28 75.66 -24.08
N GLU A 290 46.31 75.36 -24.94
CA GLU A 290 45.48 76.37 -25.64
C GLU A 290 44.10 76.60 -24.97
N HIS A 291 43.59 75.62 -24.21
CA HIS A 291 42.25 75.69 -23.59
C HIS A 291 42.19 76.57 -22.32
N ASP A 292 43.32 76.79 -21.63
CA ASP A 292 43.40 77.68 -20.46
C ASP A 292 43.22 79.17 -20.80
N PHE A 293 43.25 79.55 -22.09
CA PHE A 293 43.11 80.95 -22.52
C PHE A 293 41.65 81.39 -22.75
N TYR A 294 40.71 80.47 -23.04
CA TYR A 294 39.35 80.84 -23.51
C TYR A 294 38.21 80.66 -22.49
N SER A 295 38.42 80.02 -21.34
CA SER A 295 37.36 79.80 -20.32
C SER A 295 37.07 80.98 -19.38
N SER A 296 37.84 82.08 -19.43
CA SER A 296 37.67 83.22 -18.50
C SER A 296 36.55 84.21 -18.86
N ARG A 297 35.75 83.99 -19.92
CA ARG A 297 34.94 85.09 -20.52
C ARG A 297 33.41 85.03 -20.37
N ASN A 298 32.78 83.92 -19.99
CA ASN A 298 31.30 83.86 -19.99
C ASN A 298 30.72 83.13 -18.76
N GLN A 299 30.74 83.79 -17.60
CA GLN A 299 29.78 83.56 -16.52
C GLN A 299 28.94 84.83 -16.38
N ASN A 300 27.69 84.82 -16.84
CA ASN A 300 26.57 85.53 -16.21
C ASN A 300 25.26 85.35 -17.00
N ILE A 301 24.24 84.92 -16.26
CA ILE A 301 22.77 85.04 -16.44
C ILE A 301 22.05 83.68 -16.63
N ASP A 302 21.18 83.40 -15.66
CA ASP A 302 20.19 82.30 -15.60
C ASP A 302 18.79 82.89 -15.31
N SER A 303 17.75 82.10 -15.62
CA SER A 303 16.37 82.05 -15.11
C SER A 303 15.22 82.68 -15.94
N SER A 304 14.34 81.85 -16.54
CA SER A 304 13.04 81.45 -15.92
C SER A 304 11.86 81.09 -16.88
N GLN A 305 11.01 80.13 -16.44
CA GLN A 305 9.53 79.94 -16.65
C GLN A 305 9.04 79.20 -17.94
N ILE A 306 8.00 78.33 -18.05
CA ILE A 306 6.79 77.82 -17.33
C ILE A 306 6.33 76.52 -18.09
N SER A 307 6.00 75.34 -17.52
CA SER A 307 4.75 74.73 -16.95
C SER A 307 3.55 74.30 -17.87
N ASP A 308 3.10 73.05 -17.63
CA ASP A 308 1.73 72.42 -17.72
C ASP A 308 1.13 71.74 -19.00
N LYS A 309 1.28 70.40 -19.09
CA LYS A 309 0.33 69.23 -18.98
C LYS A 309 -1.08 69.15 -19.71
N PRO A 310 -1.74 67.96 -19.86
CA PRO A 310 -1.88 67.19 -21.13
C PRO A 310 -3.31 66.65 -21.49
N GLN A 311 -3.44 65.96 -22.66
CA GLN A 311 -4.23 64.72 -22.99
C GLN A 311 -4.82 64.74 -24.44
N ASP A 312 -4.55 63.72 -25.27
CA ASP A 312 -5.49 62.62 -25.62
C ASP A 312 -5.04 61.79 -26.87
N LEU A 313 -5.53 60.54 -26.95
CA LEU A 313 -5.74 59.63 -28.11
C LEU A 313 -4.61 58.79 -28.77
N SER A 314 -4.62 57.50 -28.41
CA SER A 314 -4.66 56.28 -29.26
C SER A 314 -3.81 56.16 -30.55
N GLN A 315 -2.93 55.14 -30.62
CA GLN A 315 -3.02 53.93 -31.46
C GLN A 315 -1.64 53.25 -31.66
N GLU A 316 -1.68 51.91 -31.61
CA GLU A 316 -0.85 50.91 -32.29
C GLU A 316 0.63 51.18 -32.58
N SER A 317 1.51 50.35 -32.00
CA SER A 317 2.66 49.81 -32.72
C SER A 317 3.07 48.46 -32.14
N GLY A 318 2.97 47.42 -32.97
CA GLY A 318 3.73 46.20 -32.78
C GLY A 318 5.16 46.41 -33.25
N ASN A 319 6.12 45.79 -32.56
CA ASN A 319 7.38 45.41 -33.20
C ASN A 319 8.02 44.21 -32.48
N LEU A 320 8.39 43.23 -33.30
CA LEU A 320 9.34 42.14 -33.04
C LEU A 320 10.72 42.74 -32.69
N GLN A 321 11.65 42.13 -31.92
CA GLN A 321 12.37 40.84 -31.99
C GLN A 321 13.43 40.89 -30.81
N PRO A 322 14.50 40.06 -30.71
CA PRO A 322 14.68 38.61 -30.54
C PRO A 322 15.51 38.18 -29.27
N GLN A 323 15.41 36.89 -28.93
CA GLN A 323 16.39 35.93 -28.36
C GLN A 323 17.65 36.38 -27.58
N GLN A 324 17.89 35.75 -26.42
CA GLN A 324 19.08 34.97 -25.93
C GLN A 324 18.76 34.50 -24.47
N LEU A 325 18.62 33.22 -24.11
CA LEU A 325 19.56 32.09 -23.94
C LEU A 325 20.63 32.26 -22.83
N PHE A 326 20.72 31.23 -21.96
CA PHE A 326 21.52 31.03 -20.72
C PHE A 326 21.00 31.75 -19.46
N SER A 327 20.87 31.12 -18.28
CA SER A 327 21.49 29.93 -17.68
C SER A 327 20.66 29.45 -16.48
N VAL A 328 20.41 28.14 -16.34
CA VAL A 328 20.07 27.53 -15.03
C VAL A 328 20.82 26.20 -14.92
N GLN A 329 21.92 26.24 -14.15
CA GLN A 329 22.47 25.08 -13.45
C GLN A 329 22.23 25.32 -11.96
N ASP A 330 22.17 24.20 -11.23
CA ASP A 330 22.12 24.05 -9.78
C ASP A 330 20.73 24.13 -9.14
N GLU A 331 20.14 22.94 -8.92
CA GLU A 331 19.76 22.45 -7.59
C GLU A 331 18.96 21.14 -7.70
N GLU A 332 19.63 19.98 -7.77
CA GLU A 332 19.03 18.73 -7.29
C GLU A 332 20.14 17.72 -6.95
N SER A 333 20.81 17.99 -5.83
CA SER A 333 21.76 17.08 -5.19
C SER A 333 21.51 17.08 -3.69
N ARG A 334 20.38 16.51 -3.26
CA ARG A 334 20.20 16.02 -1.90
C ARG A 334 18.95 15.16 -1.79
N LYS A 335 19.14 13.84 -1.90
CA LYS A 335 18.51 12.78 -1.07
C LYS A 335 18.76 11.41 -1.72
N GLN A 336 19.99 10.94 -1.62
CA GLN A 336 20.29 9.52 -1.49
C GLN A 336 21.30 9.42 -0.35
N ASP A 337 20.79 9.06 0.82
CA ASP A 337 21.52 8.42 1.92
C ASP A 337 20.52 8.19 3.05
N CYS A 338 20.00 6.97 3.14
CA CYS A 338 19.72 6.28 4.40
C CYS A 338 19.54 4.79 4.09
N PHE A 339 20.62 4.07 4.39
CA PHE A 339 20.77 2.63 4.47
C PHE A 339 19.83 2.03 5.54
N SER A 340 19.37 0.80 5.26
CA SER A 340 19.16 -0.33 6.19
C SER A 340 18.62 -0.11 7.61
N GLU A 341 17.48 -0.76 7.91
CA GLU A 341 17.27 -1.70 9.05
C GLU A 341 15.77 -2.03 9.19
N GLY A 342 15.42 -3.30 9.44
CA GLY A 342 14.05 -3.69 9.83
C GLY A 342 13.57 -5.03 9.26
N PHE A 343 14.05 -6.13 9.86
CA PHE A 343 13.51 -7.49 9.77
C PHE A 343 12.23 -7.63 10.64
N ASP A 344 11.37 -8.58 10.24
CA ASP A 344 10.47 -9.45 11.02
C ASP A 344 9.13 -9.00 11.64
N GLU A 345 8.19 -9.97 11.54
CA GLU A 345 6.91 -10.20 12.26
C GLU A 345 5.74 -9.24 11.88
N GLU A 346 4.51 -9.70 11.59
CA GLU A 346 3.72 -10.76 12.21
C GLU A 346 2.80 -11.46 11.19
N ALA A 347 2.64 -12.77 11.41
CA ALA A 347 1.49 -13.55 10.99
C ALA A 347 0.61 -13.78 12.22
N GLU A 348 -0.69 -13.46 12.11
CA GLU A 348 -1.79 -14.14 12.82
C GLU A 348 -3.09 -13.97 12.03
#